data_AF-K7P2D3-F1
#
_entry.id   AF-K7P2D3-F1
#
_cell.length_a   1.000
_cell.length_b   1.000
_cell.length_c   1.000
_cell.angle_alpha   90.00
_cell.angle_beta   90.00
_cell.angle_gamma   90.00
#
_symmetry.space_group_name_H-M   'P 1'
#
loop_
_entity.id
_entity.type
_entity.pdbx_description
1 polymer ?
#
loop_
_entity_poly.entity_id
_entity_poly.type
_entity_poly.pdbx_seq_one_letter_code
_entity_poly.pdbx_strand_id
1 'polypeptide(L)'
;MDSAPPDDFRCPISLELMSDPVILCTGQTYDRSSIQRWFESGKRICPNTTMPLHDTRLIPNYALRSLISQWAQTHGVDLKRPAAGRHGSPPSGHETLQKLKQTLETLV
;
A
#
# COMPACT_ATOMS: atom_id res chain seq x y z
N MET A 1 14.94 -20.39 -7.54
CA MET A 1 14.42 -19.56 -8.64
C MET A 1 14.15 -18.20 -8.05
N ASP A 2 15.17 -17.35 -8.07
CA ASP A 2 15.10 -15.97 -7.61
C ASP A 2 14.25 -15.18 -8.60
N SER A 3 12.93 -15.36 -8.52
CA SER A 3 12.00 -14.60 -9.34
C SER A 3 12.07 -13.16 -8.86
N ALA A 4 12.68 -12.29 -9.67
CA ALA A 4 12.63 -10.85 -9.47
C ALA A 4 11.16 -10.40 -9.30
N PRO A 5 10.90 -9.30 -8.56
CA PRO A 5 9.54 -8.78 -8.44
C PRO A 5 9.02 -8.37 -9.82
N PRO A 6 7.74 -8.64 -10.11
CA PRO A 6 7.06 -8.10 -11.28
C PRO A 6 7.28 -6.59 -11.42
N ASP A 7 7.41 -6.11 -12.66
CA ASP A 7 7.63 -4.68 -12.92
C ASP A 7 6.48 -3.82 -12.38
N ASP A 8 5.25 -4.35 -12.35
CA ASP A 8 4.08 -3.70 -11.76
C ASP A 8 4.22 -3.40 -10.26
N PHE A 9 5.16 -4.05 -9.57
CA PHE A 9 5.42 -3.84 -8.14
C PHE A 9 6.48 -2.76 -7.90
N ARG A 10 7.16 -2.29 -8.95
CA ARG A 10 8.22 -1.30 -8.85
C ARG A 10 7.67 0.11 -9.05
N CYS A 11 8.19 1.04 -8.28
CA CYS A 11 7.87 2.45 -8.46
C CYS A 11 8.47 2.95 -9.78
N PRO A 12 7.71 3.61 -10.67
CA PRO A 12 8.26 4.15 -11.92
C PRO A 12 9.31 5.26 -11.73
N ILE A 13 9.41 5.84 -10.53
CA ILE A 13 10.38 6.90 -10.22
C ILE A 13 11.67 6.31 -9.63
N SER A 14 11.57 5.50 -8.58
CA SER A 14 12.75 4.94 -7.89
C SER A 14 13.23 3.60 -8.47
N LEU A 15 12.40 2.92 -9.28
CA LEU A 15 12.62 1.57 -9.81
C LEU A 15 12.75 0.47 -8.72
N GLU A 16 12.47 0.85 -7.48
CA GLU A 16 12.45 -0.03 -6.31
C GLU A 16 11.05 -0.55 -6.02
N LEU A 17 10.96 -1.65 -5.28
CA LEU A 17 9.71 -2.25 -4.84
C LEU A 17 8.90 -1.24 -4.00
N MET A 18 7.63 -1.04 -4.34
CA MET A 18 6.78 -0.07 -3.63
C MET A 18 6.41 -0.61 -2.24
N SER A 19 6.63 0.19 -1.20
CA SER A 19 6.17 -0.16 0.15
C SER A 19 4.81 0.46 0.46
N ASP A 20 4.56 1.67 -0.06
CA ASP A 20 3.27 2.34 0.05
C ASP A 20 2.78 2.82 -1.33
N PRO A 21 2.21 1.90 -2.13
CA PRO A 21 1.73 2.24 -3.46
C PRO A 21 0.53 3.22 -3.39
N VAL A 22 0.64 4.34 -4.09
CA VAL A 22 -0.37 5.38 -4.23
C VAL A 22 -0.64 5.71 -5.69
N ILE A 23 -1.90 5.92 -6.02
CA ILE A 23 -2.39 6.28 -7.35
C ILE A 23 -2.46 7.80 -7.47
N LEU A 24 -1.89 8.31 -8.55
CA LEU A 24 -2.03 9.70 -8.99
C LEU A 24 -3.31 9.87 -9.82
N CYS A 25 -3.79 11.10 -10.02
CA CYS A 25 -4.95 11.39 -10.87
C CYS A 25 -4.84 10.88 -12.31
N THR A 26 -3.62 10.59 -12.79
CA THR A 26 -3.36 9.96 -14.09
C THR A 26 -3.63 8.45 -14.11
N GLY A 27 -4.01 7.85 -12.98
CA GLY A 27 -4.21 6.40 -12.82
C GLY A 27 -2.92 5.61 -12.57
N GLN A 28 -1.76 6.26 -12.63
CA GLN A 28 -0.47 5.61 -12.41
C GLN A 28 -0.15 5.45 -10.93
N THR A 29 0.48 4.33 -10.57
CA THR A 29 0.85 4.03 -9.19
C THR A 29 2.34 4.30 -8.96
N TYR A 30 2.66 4.89 -7.81
CA TYR A 30 4.02 5.20 -7.37
C TYR A 30 4.19 4.83 -5.90
N ASP A 31 5.42 4.67 -5.43
CA ASP A 31 5.67 4.71 -3.99
C ASP A 31 5.41 6.12 -3.46
N ARG A 32 4.71 6.23 -2.32
CA ARG A 32 4.36 7.52 -1.71
C ARG A 32 5.59 8.41 -1.53
N SER A 33 6.70 7.88 -1.03
CA SER A 33 7.89 8.69 -0.74
C SER A 33 8.51 9.25 -2.01
N SER A 34 8.51 8.47 -3.09
CA SER A 34 9.07 8.85 -4.39
C SER A 34 8.25 9.96 -5.04
N ILE A 35 6.91 9.83 -5.08
CA ILE A 35 6.05 10.84 -5.69
C ILE A 35 5.94 12.11 -4.84
N GLN A 36 6.03 12.01 -3.50
CA GLN A 36 6.10 13.18 -2.63
C GLN A 36 7.37 14.00 -2.89
N ARG A 37 8.55 13.36 -2.92
CA ARG A 37 9.81 14.05 -3.24
C ARG A 37 9.77 14.72 -4.62
N TRP A 38 9.10 14.09 -5.59
CA TRP A 38 8.87 14.67 -6.91
C TRP A 38 8.11 15.99 -6.83
N PHE A 39 7.00 16.03 -6.08
CA PHE A 39 6.21 17.25 -5.87
C PHE A 39 6.94 18.30 -5.03
N GLU A 40 7.68 17.89 -4.01
CA GLU A 40 8.51 18.76 -3.17
C GLU A 40 9.64 19.44 -3.97
N SER A 41 10.12 18.79 -5.04
CA SER A 41 11.08 19.36 -5.98
C SER A 41 10.47 20.44 -6.91
N GLY A 42 9.23 20.85 -6.67
CA GLY A 42 8.50 21.85 -7.46
C GLY A 42 7.93 21.30 -8.77
N LYS A 43 8.00 19.99 -9.02
CA LYS A 43 7.51 19.39 -10.25
C LYS A 43 6.01 19.13 -10.15
N ARG A 44 5.22 19.82 -10.98
CA ARG A 44 3.75 19.61 -11.11
C ARG A 44 3.38 18.98 -12.45
N ILE A 45 4.23 18.06 -12.91
CA ILE A 45 4.02 17.27 -14.13
C ILE A 45 4.00 15.80 -13.76
N CYS A 46 3.27 15.01 -14.54
CA CYS A 46 3.28 13.57 -14.43
C CYS A 46 4.69 13.04 -14.75
N PRO A 47 5.30 12.20 -13.89
CA PRO A 47 6.64 11.66 -14.12
C PRO A 47 6.78 10.88 -15.43
N ASN A 48 5.71 10.21 -15.89
CA ASN A 48 5.77 9.37 -17.08
C ASN A 48 5.36 10.12 -18.34
N THR A 49 4.24 10.85 -18.30
CA THR A 49 3.72 11.53 -19.50
C THR A 49 4.27 12.92 -19.71
N THR A 50 4.97 13.49 -18.72
CA THR A 50 5.43 14.89 -18.68
C THR A 50 4.31 15.94 -18.83
N MET A 51 3.04 15.51 -18.75
CA MET A 51 1.89 16.41 -18.84
C MET A 51 1.63 17.13 -17.50
N PRO A 52 1.15 18.38 -17.53
CA PRO A 52 0.75 19.10 -16.32
C PRO A 52 -0.31 18.33 -15.52
N LEU A 53 -0.13 18.30 -14.20
CA LEU A 53 -1.09 17.71 -13.28
C LEU A 53 -2.09 18.79 -12.86
N HIS A 54 -3.39 18.50 -13.05
CA HIS A 54 -4.48 19.30 -12.52
C HIS A 54 -4.64 19.14 -11.00
N ASP A 55 -4.08 18.05 -10.45
CA ASP A 55 -4.22 17.68 -9.04
C ASP A 55 -3.03 16.82 -8.58
N THR A 56 -2.61 17.00 -7.34
CA THR A 56 -1.51 16.24 -6.69
C THR A 56 -2.00 15.32 -5.58
N ARG A 57 -3.32 15.13 -5.44
CA ARG A 57 -3.89 14.15 -4.51
C ARG A 57 -3.39 12.74 -4.82
N LEU A 58 -3.07 12.01 -3.75
CA LEU A 58 -2.56 10.65 -3.79
C LEU A 58 -3.57 9.72 -3.13
N ILE A 59 -4.06 8.74 -3.88
CA ILE A 59 -5.06 7.77 -3.41
C ILE A 59 -4.33 6.46 -3.07
N PRO A 60 -4.43 5.91 -1.85
CA PRO A 60 -3.78 4.64 -1.51
C PRO A 60 -4.25 3.48 -2.41
N ASN A 61 -3.32 2.66 -2.92
CA ASN A 61 -3.63 1.42 -3.65
C ASN A 61 -3.51 0.21 -2.72
N TYR A 62 -4.59 -0.06 -1.97
CA TYR A 62 -4.62 -1.15 -0.99
C TYR A 62 -4.46 -2.54 -1.61
N ALA A 63 -5.04 -2.75 -2.80
CA ALA A 63 -4.95 -4.03 -3.51
C ALA A 63 -3.50 -4.35 -3.92
N LEU A 64 -2.83 -3.39 -4.56
CA LEU A 64 -1.42 -3.58 -4.95
C LEU A 64 -0.52 -3.73 -3.73
N ARG A 65 -0.76 -2.98 -2.65
CA ARG A 65 0.01 -3.14 -1.41
C ARG A 65 -0.08 -4.57 -0.85
N SER A 66 -1.28 -5.16 -0.87
CA SER A 66 -1.48 -6.54 -0.41
C SER A 66 -0.73 -7.55 -1.30
N LEU A 67 -0.79 -7.38 -2.61
CA LEU A 67 -0.07 -8.24 -3.58
C LEU A 67 1.44 -8.16 -3.40
N ILE A 68 1.98 -6.94 -3.28
CA ILE A 68 3.41 -6.73 -3.03
C ILE A 68 3.84 -7.34 -1.69
N SER A 69 3.02 -7.17 -0.64
CA SER A 69 3.29 -7.72 0.68
C SER A 69 3.31 -9.25 0.66
N GLN A 70 2.38 -9.88 -0.06
CA GLN A 70 2.35 -11.34 -0.21
C GLN A 70 3.58 -11.83 -0.97
N TRP A 71 3.90 -11.18 -2.09
CA TRP A 71 5.10 -11.52 -2.87
C TRP A 71 6.36 -11.40 -2.03
N ALA A 72 6.53 -10.32 -1.28
CA ALA A 72 7.69 -10.08 -0.44
C ALA A 72 7.84 -11.15 0.65
N GLN A 73 6.73 -11.56 1.29
CA GLN A 73 6.73 -12.65 2.27
C GLN A 73 7.17 -13.98 1.66
N THR A 74 6.66 -14.32 0.47
CA THR A 74 7.04 -15.55 -0.24
C THR A 74 8.51 -15.57 -0.64
N HIS A 75 9.10 -14.41 -0.91
CA HIS A 75 10.48 -14.28 -1.39
C HIS A 75 11.48 -13.83 -0.30
N GLY A 76 11.04 -13.71 0.96
CA GLY A 76 11.89 -13.29 2.08
C GLY A 76 12.40 -11.84 2.00
N VAL A 77 11.69 -10.98 1.27
CA VAL A 77 12.04 -9.56 1.12
C VAL A 77 11.45 -8.75 2.27
N ASP A 78 12.29 -8.03 3.00
CA ASP A 78 11.84 -7.08 4.02
C ASP A 78 11.41 -5.75 3.38
N LEU A 79 10.10 -5.55 3.28
CA LEU A 79 9.54 -4.26 2.88
C LEU A 79 9.67 -3.30 4.07
N LYS A 80 10.36 -2.18 3.89
CA LYS A 80 10.37 -1.06 4.84
C LYS A 80 8.96 -0.48 4.97
N ARG A 81 8.12 -1.14 5.77
CA ARG A 81 6.75 -0.73 6.03
C ARG A 81 6.79 0.72 6.52
N PRO A 82 6.05 1.65 5.92
CA PRO A 82 5.90 2.97 6.53
C PRO A 82 5.39 2.72 7.94
N ALA A 83 5.96 3.42 8.91
CA ALA A 83 5.50 3.39 10.29
C ALA A 83 4.11 4.04 10.38
N ALA A 84 3.09 3.43 9.78
CA ALA A 84 1.74 3.54 10.29
C ALA A 84 1.81 3.00 11.72
N GLY A 85 1.44 3.84 12.68
CA GLY A 85 1.78 3.75 14.09
C GLY A 85 1.63 2.36 14.70
N ARG A 86 2.37 2.17 15.80
CA ARG A 86 2.25 1.05 16.73
C ARG A 86 0.77 0.66 16.97
N HIS A 87 0.28 -0.29 16.20
CA HIS A 87 -0.80 -1.20 16.57
C HIS A 87 -0.08 -2.55 16.65
N GLY A 88 0.20 -3.05 17.85
CA GLY A 88 -0.86 -3.61 18.69
C GLY A 88 -1.26 -4.93 18.03
N SER A 89 -0.91 -6.04 18.67
CA SER A 89 -1.31 -7.39 18.26
C SER A 89 -2.76 -7.42 17.75
N PRO A 90 -3.10 -8.22 16.73
CA PRO A 90 -4.47 -8.31 16.26
C PRO A 90 -5.37 -8.70 17.46
N PRO A 91 -6.49 -8.00 17.71
CA PRO A 91 -7.43 -8.47 18.71
C PRO A 91 -7.97 -9.81 18.22
N SER A 92 -7.65 -10.87 18.96
CA SER A 92 -8.19 -12.20 18.75
C SER A 92 -9.71 -12.10 18.67
N GLY A 93 -10.29 -12.45 17.52
CA GLY A 93 -11.73 -12.35 17.21
C GLY A 93 -12.63 -13.28 18.03
N HIS A 94 -12.18 -13.69 19.22
CA HIS A 94 -12.86 -14.63 20.08
C HIS A 94 -14.01 -13.99 20.88
N GLU A 95 -13.92 -12.69 21.22
CA GLU A 95 -14.88 -12.05 22.13
C GLU A 95 -16.23 -11.73 21.46
N THR A 96 -16.23 -11.28 20.21
CA THR A 96 -17.47 -10.89 19.50
C THR A 96 -18.34 -12.11 19.18
N LEU A 97 -17.71 -13.23 18.82
CA LEU A 97 -18.43 -14.49 18.62
C LEU A 97 -18.99 -15.00 19.95
N GLN A 98 -18.32 -14.76 21.08
CA GLN A 98 -18.78 -15.14 22.42
C GLN A 98 -19.98 -14.32 22.89
N LYS A 99 -20.01 -13.04 22.55
CA LYS A 99 -21.18 -12.19 22.77
C LYS A 99 -22.36 -12.60 21.88
N LEU A 100 -22.13 -12.97 20.61
CA LEU A 100 -23.20 -13.43 19.73
C LEU A 100 -23.80 -14.77 20.15
N LYS A 101 -22.97 -15.75 20.54
CA LYS A 101 -23.47 -17.03 21.06
C LYS A 101 -24.23 -16.86 22.38
N GLN A 102 -23.73 -16.04 23.31
CA GLN A 102 -24.45 -15.75 24.56
C GLN A 102 -25.81 -15.06 24.31
N THR A 103 -25.89 -14.10 23.39
CA THR A 103 -27.15 -13.43 23.06
C THR A 103 -28.17 -14.38 22.42
N LEU A 104 -27.73 -15.29 21.54
CA LEU A 104 -28.61 -16.28 20.92
C LEU A 104 -29.14 -17.30 21.95
N GLU A 105 -28.32 -17.69 22.93
CA GLU A 105 -28.73 -18.60 24.00
C GLU A 105 -29.71 -17.97 25.00
N THR A 106 -29.85 -16.64 25.03
CA THR A 106 -30.82 -15.95 25.91
C THR A 106 -32.18 -15.72 25.24
N LEU A 107 -32.31 -16.11 23.96
CA LEU A 107 -33.51 -15.93 23.13
C LEU A 107 -34.28 -17.23 22.87
N VAL A 108 -33.93 -18.31 23.57
CA VAL A 108 -34.63 -19.61 23.59
C VAL A 108 -34.99 -19.93 25.04
#